data_AF-A0A971PXC8-F1
#
_entry.id   AF-A0A971PXC8-F1
#
_cell.length_a   1.000
_cell.length_b   1.000
_cell.length_c   1.000
_cell.angle_alpha   90.00
_cell.angle_beta   90.00
_cell.angle_gamma   90.00
#
_symmetry.space_group_name_H-M   'P 1'
#
loop_
_entity.id
_entity.type
_entity.pdbx_description
1 polymer ?
#
loop_
_entity_poly.entity_id
_entity_poly.type
_entity_poly.pdbx_seq_one_letter_code
_entity_poly.pdbx_strand_id
1 'polypeptide(L)' 'MDKPRFETPSLTTENVAKIAEIFPGVIIEGKVNFDLLRSLLGDEVYGDEAYEFTWVGKRAAIAEAGRPIRKTLRPC' A
#
# COMPACT_ATOMS: atom_id res chain seq x y z
N MET A 1 24.30 19.96 0.04
CA MET A 1 22.91 20.43 -0.13
C MET A 1 22.12 19.29 -0.74
N ASP A 2 21.27 18.61 0.04
CA ASP A 2 20.39 17.58 -0.50
C ASP A 2 19.30 18.24 -1.36
N LYS A 3 19.16 17.80 -2.61
CA LYS A 3 18.11 18.30 -3.50
C LYS A 3 16.78 17.68 -3.08
N PRO A 4 15.76 18.46 -2.72
CA PRO A 4 14.45 17.89 -2.42
C PRO A 4 13.87 17.26 -3.69
N ARG A 5 13.48 15.98 -3.60
CA ARG A 5 12.72 15.31 -4.67
C ARG A 5 11.28 15.81 -4.57
N PHE A 6 10.80 16.53 -5.59
CA PHE A 6 9.41 16.99 -5.72
C PHE A 6 8.50 15.82 -6.13
N GLU A 7 8.52 14.74 -5.37
CA GLU A 7 7.75 13.53 -5.58
C GLU A 7 6.91 13.27 -4.33
N THR A 8 5.61 13.01 -4.51
CA THR A 8 4.79 12.49 -3.41
C THR A 8 5.41 11.20 -2.90
N PRO A 9 5.56 11.01 -1.57
CA PRO A 9 6.09 9.77 -1.02
C PRO A 9 5.21 8.59 -1.45
N SER A 10 5.86 7.46 -1.73
CA SER A 10 5.14 6.25 -2.12
C SER A 10 4.46 5.65 -0.90
N LEU A 11 3.12 5.74 -0.88
CA LEU A 11 2.27 5.12 0.16
C LEU A 11 2.57 3.63 0.32
N THR A 12 2.93 2.93 -0.75
CA THR A 12 3.30 1.52 -0.70
C THR A 12 4.54 1.28 0.16
N THR A 13 5.57 2.11 0.02
CA THR A 13 6.81 2.00 0.82
C THR A 13 6.53 2.27 2.30
N GLU A 14 5.72 3.28 2.60
CA GLU A 14 5.31 3.59 3.98
C GLU A 14 4.47 2.45 4.60
N ASN A 15 3.57 1.87 3.83
CA ASN A 15 2.74 0.75 4.29
C ASN A 15 3.59 -0.50 4.55
N VAL A 16 4.55 -0.81 3.69
CA VAL A 16 5.49 -1.92 3.90
C VAL A 16 6.32 -1.68 5.15
N ALA A 17 6.81 -0.45 5.38
CA ALA A 17 7.55 -0.12 6.60
C ALA A 17 6.71 -0.32 7.87
N LYS A 18 5.45 0.14 7.88
CA LYS A 18 4.53 -0.06 9.01
C LYS A 18 4.23 -1.54 9.27
N ILE A 19 4.06 -2.34 8.22
CA ILE A 19 3.87 -3.79 8.35
C ILE A 19 5.12 -4.44 8.94
N ALA A 20 6.32 -3.95 8.60
CA ALA A 20 7.58 -4.42 9.17
C ALA A 20 7.65 -4.22 10.69
N GLU A 21 7.17 -3.07 11.16
CA GLU A 21 7.16 -2.71 12.58
C GLU A 21 6.18 -3.57 13.38
N ILE A 22 5.00 -3.84 12.82
CA ILE A 22 3.94 -4.59 13.53
C ILE A 22 4.19 -6.10 13.47
N PHE A 23 4.65 -6.62 12.32
CA PHE A 23 4.87 -8.05 12.09
C PHE A 23 6.30 -8.32 11.61
N PRO A 24 7.28 -8.31 12.54
CA PRO A 24 8.67 -8.60 12.20
C PRO A 24 8.79 -10.02 11.65
N GLY A 25 9.44 -10.18 10.49
CA GLY A 25 9.61 -11.47 9.81
C GLY A 25 8.59 -11.77 8.71
N VAL A 26 7.53 -10.97 8.55
CA VAL A 26 6.62 -11.08 7.39
C VAL A 26 7.26 -10.57 6.10
N ILE A 27 8.24 -9.69 6.21
CA ILE A 27 8.91 -9.10 5.04
C ILE A 27 10.15 -9.92 4.70
N ILE A 28 10.18 -10.47 3.50
CA ILE A 28 11.28 -11.26 2.97
C ILE A 28 11.75 -10.56 1.69
N GLU A 29 13.05 -10.23 1.61
CA GLU A 29 13.64 -9.54 0.46
C GLU A 29 12.90 -8.24 0.04
N GLY A 30 12.35 -7.51 1.01
CA GLY A 30 11.60 -6.28 0.76
C GLY A 30 10.18 -6.49 0.20
N LYS A 31 9.68 -7.72 0.17
CA LYS A 31 8.30 -8.07 -0.21
C LYS A 31 7.53 -8.61 0.99
N VAL A 32 6.24 -8.34 1.03
CA VAL A 32 5.33 -8.86 2.06
C VAL A 32 4.98 -10.31 1.71
N ASN A 33 5.30 -11.25 2.62
CA ASN A 33 4.84 -12.62 2.52
C ASN A 33 3.38 -12.69 3.02
N PHE A 34 2.44 -12.74 2.07
CA PHE A 34 1.01 -12.76 2.39
C PHE A 34 0.55 -14.05 3.05
N ASP A 35 1.21 -15.19 2.80
CA ASP A 35 0.85 -16.47 3.43
C ASP A 35 1.18 -16.45 4.93
N LEU A 36 2.35 -15.91 5.27
CA LEU A 36 2.75 -15.72 6.66
C LEU A 36 1.92 -14.64 7.35
N LEU A 37 1.67 -13.52 6.67
CA LEU A 37 0.82 -12.45 7.20
C LEU A 37 -0.60 -12.95 7.51
N ARG A 38 -1.19 -13.73 6.60
CA ARG A 38 -2.51 -14.31 6.78
C ARG A 38 -2.56 -15.29 7.96
N SER A 39 -1.51 -16.10 8.11
CA SER A 39 -1.37 -17.02 9.25
C SER A 39 -1.28 -16.27 10.59
N LEU A 40 -0.58 -15.14 10.64
CA LEU A 40 -0.42 -14.31 11.84
C LEU A 40 -1.68 -13.50 12.19
N LEU A 41 -2.44 -13.08 11.19
CA LEU A 41 -3.70 -12.35 11.39
C LEU A 41 -4.82 -13.25 11.96
N GLY A 42 -4.62 -14.57 11.97
CA GLY A 42 -5.63 -15.54 12.34
C GLY A 42 -6.64 -15.67 11.21
N ASP A 43 -6.76 -16.87 10.64
CA ASP A 43 -7.64 -17.13 9.50
C ASP A 43 -9.11 -17.14 9.98
N GLU A 44 -9.66 -15.96 10.24
CA GLU A 44 -11.07 -15.64 10.09
C GLU A 44 -11.21 -14.67 8.91
N VAL A 45 -10.86 -15.14 7.71
CA VAL A 45 -11.40 -14.54 6.50
C VAL A 45 -12.85 -15.02 6.41
N TYR A 46 -13.75 -14.34 7.14
CA TYR A 46 -15.18 -14.59 7.10
C TYR A 46 -15.70 -14.53 5.66
N GLY A 47 -16.20 -15.69 5.20
CA GLY A 47 -17.34 -15.87 4.30
C GLY A 47 -17.16 -15.47 2.83
N ASP A 48 -17.61 -16.34 1.93
CA ASP A 48 -17.78 -16.14 0.48
C ASP A 48 -18.54 -14.84 0.07
N GLU A 49 -19.11 -14.09 1.02
CA GLU A 49 -19.88 -12.87 0.79
C GLU A 49 -19.12 -11.60 1.23
N ALA A 50 -18.08 -11.25 0.48
CA ALA A 50 -17.56 -9.89 0.49
C ALA A 50 -18.40 -9.03 -0.48
N TYR A 51 -19.40 -8.30 0.03
CA TYR A 51 -20.11 -7.31 -0.78
C TYR A 51 -19.18 -6.12 -1.05
N GLU A 52 -18.58 -6.11 -2.24
CA GLU A 52 -17.72 -5.02 -2.69
C GLU A 52 -18.44 -4.16 -3.74
N PHE A 53 -18.42 -2.84 -3.57
CA PHE A 53 -18.86 -1.93 -4.62
C PHE A 53 -17.87 -1.96 -5.79
N THR A 54 -18.25 -2.59 -6.91
CA THR A 54 -17.43 -2.74 -8.11
C THR A 54 -17.92 -1.85 -9.25
N TRP A 55 -17.00 -1.17 -9.94
CA TRP A 55 -17.29 -0.42 -11.17
C TRP A 55 -16.14 -0.58 -12.18
N VAL A 56 -16.43 -0.32 -13.46
CA VAL A 56 -15.43 -0.39 -14.54
C VAL A 56 -14.29 0.57 -14.24
N GLY A 57 -13.07 0.03 -14.16
CA GLY A 57 -11.87 0.83 -13.91
C GLY A 57 -11.54 1.09 -12.43
N LYS A 58 -12.29 0.53 -11.46
CA LYS A 58 -11.98 0.67 -10.01
C LYS A 58 -10.50 0.39 -9.69
N ARG A 59 -9.97 -0.73 -10.18
CA ARG A 59 -8.57 -1.12 -9.96
C ARG A 59 -7.58 -0.14 -10.58
N ALA A 60 -7.90 0.39 -11.76
CA ALA A 60 -7.06 1.39 -12.43
C ALA A 60 -7.07 2.72 -11.68
N ALA A 61 -8.24 3.13 -11.15
CA ALA A 61 -8.37 4.32 -10.32
C ALA A 61 -7.56 4.22 -9.01
N ILE A 62 -7.61 3.06 -8.34
CA ILE A 62 -6.79 2.80 -7.13
C ILE A 62 -5.30 2.83 -7.48
N ALA A 63 -4.89 2.22 -8.59
CA ALA A 63 -3.49 2.22 -9.02
C ALA A 63 -2.99 3.64 -9.36
N GLU A 64 -3.81 4.46 -10.02
CA GLU A 64 -3.46 5.85 -10.34
C GLU A 64 -3.40 6.73 -9.09
N ALA A 65 -4.28 6.52 -8.12
CA ALA A 65 -4.24 7.23 -6.83
C ALA A 65 -2.97 6.90 -6.02
N GLY A 66 -2.46 5.67 -6.13
CA GLY A 66 -1.19 5.26 -5.53
C GLY A 66 0.05 5.74 -6.27
N ARG A 67 -0.09 6.31 -7.47
CA ARG A 67 1.06 6.75 -8.28
C ARG A 67 1.64 8.06 -7.72
N PRO A 68 2.96 8.14 -7.49
CA PRO A 68 3.63 9.38 -7.11
C PRO A 68 3.42 10.47 -8.17
N ILE A 69 2.98 11.67 -7.75
CA ILE A 69 2.85 12.82 -8.63
C ILE A 69 4.04 13.77 -8.47
N ARG A 70 4.40 14.45 -9.57
CA ARG A 70 5.44 15.49 -9.61
C ARG A 70 4.87 16.89 -9.83
N LYS A 71 3.57 17.07 -9.62
CA LYS A 71 2.88 18.35 -9.77
C LYS A 71 2.96 19.11 -8.45
N THR A 72 3.51 20.33 -8.48
CA THR A 72 3.65 21.20 -7.31
C THR A 72 2.57 22.29 -7.33
N LEU A 73 1.87 22.49 -6.22
CA LEU A 73 1.00 23.66 -6.05
C LEU A 73 1.90 24.89 -5.87
N ARG A 74 1.68 25.96 -6.66
CA ARG A 74 2.37 27.23 -6.42
C ARG A 74 1.59 28.03 -5.38
N PRO A 75 2.24 28.57 -4.33
CA PRO A 75 1.60 29.50 -3.40
C PRO A 75 1.15 30.76 -4.15
N CYS A 76 -0.04 31.26 -3.84
CA CYS A 76 -0.54 32.58 -4.24
C CYS A 76 -0.35 33.58 -3.10
#